data_AF-A0A7I7LDG6-F1
#
_entry.id   AF-A0A7I7LDG6-F1
#
_cell.length_a   1.000
_cell.length_b   1.000
_cell.length_c   1.000
_cell.angle_alpha   90.00
_cell.angle_beta   90.00
_cell.angle_gamma   90.00
#
_symmetry.space_group_name_H-M   'P 1'
#
loop_
_entity.id
_entity.type
_entity.pdbx_description
1 polymer ?
#
loop_
_entity_poly.entity_id
_entity_poly.type
_entity_poly.pdbx_seq_one_letter_code
_entity_poly.pdbx_strand_id
1 'polypeptide(L)'
;MTAISASVRPYDTIDLSSRAFWASSASQRESSFSVLRAERPVSWHPPVEDALIQDPNDPGFWAVTRRADIVAVSRTNEVFLSGNGVLFENVPAELLEASQSFLAMDPPRHTKLRKLVSAAFTPRQVRRIEDSIKINAKGIV
;
A
#
# COMPACT_ATOMS: atom_id res chain seq x y z
N MET A 1 -14.19 -13.38 -22.04
CA MET A 1 -14.02 -12.53 -20.83
C MET A 1 -15.07 -12.97 -19.84
N THR A 2 -14.68 -13.80 -18.88
CA THR A 2 -15.58 -14.34 -17.87
C THR A 2 -15.80 -13.24 -16.83
N ALA A 3 -17.00 -12.68 -16.77
CA ALA A 3 -17.38 -11.73 -15.72
C ALA A 3 -17.20 -12.43 -14.38
N ILE A 4 -16.23 -11.98 -13.59
CA ILE A 4 -16.10 -12.38 -12.19
C ILE A 4 -17.38 -11.91 -11.52
N SER A 5 -18.20 -12.85 -11.07
CA SER A 5 -19.41 -12.58 -10.31
C SER A 5 -19.05 -11.62 -9.17
N ALA A 6 -19.66 -10.43 -9.18
CA ALA A 6 -19.47 -9.43 -8.14
C ALA A 6 -19.73 -10.11 -6.81
N SER A 7 -18.70 -10.16 -5.98
CA SER A 7 -18.77 -10.80 -4.69
C SER A 7 -19.57 -9.89 -3.76
N VAL A 8 -20.89 -9.97 -3.83
CA VAL A 8 -21.78 -9.23 -2.93
C VAL A 8 -21.55 -9.76 -1.53
N ARG A 9 -20.79 -9.00 -0.74
CA ARG A 9 -20.51 -9.30 0.66
C ARG A 9 -20.76 -8.04 1.50
N PRO A 10 -21.27 -8.17 2.73
CA PRO A 10 -21.48 -7.02 3.61
C PRO A 10 -20.16 -6.29 3.89
N TYR A 11 -20.21 -4.96 3.97
CA TYR A 11 -19.10 -4.17 4.50
C TYR A 11 -19.00 -4.31 6.02
N ASP A 12 -17.79 -4.15 6.55
CA ASP A 12 -17.55 -4.05 7.98
C ASP A 12 -18.16 -2.75 8.54
N THR A 13 -18.48 -2.77 9.83
CA THR A 13 -19.05 -1.63 10.53
C THR A 13 -18.01 -0.57 10.90
N ILE A 14 -16.73 -0.93 10.95
CA ILE A 14 -15.64 0.01 11.24
C ILE A 14 -15.31 0.79 9.98
N ASP A 15 -15.33 2.12 10.07
CA ASP A 15 -14.90 2.98 8.97
C ASP A 15 -13.37 2.98 8.82
N LEU A 16 -12.91 2.66 7.60
CA LEU A 16 -11.51 2.78 7.15
C LEU A 16 -11.38 3.56 5.82
N SER A 17 -12.46 4.17 5.35
CA SER A 17 -12.57 4.70 3.99
C SER A 17 -12.79 6.21 3.96
N SER A 18 -13.36 6.80 5.02
CA SER A 18 -13.70 8.22 5.03
C SER A 18 -12.48 9.13 5.18
N ARG A 19 -12.57 10.33 4.58
CA ARG A 19 -11.58 11.40 4.81
C ARG A 19 -11.51 11.79 6.29
N ALA A 20 -12.63 11.77 7.01
CA ALA A 20 -12.67 12.11 8.43
C ALA A 20 -11.84 11.14 9.27
N PHE A 21 -11.90 9.84 8.98
CA PHE A 21 -11.07 8.82 9.62
C PHE A 21 -9.58 9.08 9.35
N TRP A 22 -9.20 9.33 8.10
CA TRP A 22 -7.80 9.56 7.73
C TRP A 22 -7.25 10.92 8.20
N ALA A 23 -8.11 11.93 8.38
CA ALA A 23 -7.76 13.22 8.99
C ALA A 23 -7.66 13.19 10.52
N SER A 24 -8.14 12.13 11.17
CA SER A 24 -8.08 11.97 12.63
C SER A 24 -6.66 11.71 13.15
N SER A 25 -6.48 11.64 14.46
CA SER A 25 -5.20 11.26 15.06
C SER A 25 -4.88 9.77 14.84
N ALA A 26 -3.58 9.44 14.84
CA ALA A 26 -3.15 8.04 14.77
C ALA A 26 -3.73 7.18 15.92
N SER A 27 -3.84 7.74 17.13
CA SER A 27 -4.41 7.04 18.28
C SER A 27 -5.90 6.73 18.11
N GLN A 28 -6.66 7.63 17.46
CA GLN A 28 -8.06 7.37 17.13
C GLN A 28 -8.19 6.24 16.11
N ARG A 29 -7.38 6.25 15.04
CA ARG A 29 -7.35 5.15 14.06
C ARG A 29 -6.92 3.82 14.68
N GLU A 30 -5.98 3.85 15.60
CA GLU A 30 -5.48 2.66 16.28
C GLU A 30 -6.56 1.96 17.11
N SER A 31 -7.52 2.69 17.68
CA SER A 31 -8.68 2.06 18.34
C SER A 31 -9.48 1.19 17.38
N SER A 32 -9.73 1.67 16.15
CA SER A 32 -10.38 0.89 15.09
C SER A 32 -9.55 -0.32 14.68
N PHE A 33 -8.24 -0.13 14.44
CA PHE A 33 -7.35 -1.24 14.07
C PHE A 33 -7.23 -2.29 15.18
N SER A 34 -7.30 -1.88 16.46
CA SER A 34 -7.27 -2.79 17.61
C SER A 34 -8.45 -3.76 17.58
N VAL A 35 -9.67 -3.24 17.38
CA VAL A 35 -10.88 -4.07 17.28
C VAL A 35 -10.80 -5.02 16.07
N LEU A 36 -10.38 -4.52 14.90
CA LEU A 36 -10.21 -5.35 13.71
C LEU A 36 -9.20 -6.47 13.95
N ARG A 37 -8.03 -6.19 14.52
CA ARG A 37 -7.02 -7.23 14.80
C ARG A 37 -7.52 -8.27 15.79
N ALA A 38 -8.35 -7.89 16.75
CA ALA A 38 -8.90 -8.81 17.75
C ALA A 38 -9.97 -9.72 17.15
N GLU A 39 -10.93 -9.16 16.42
CA GLU A 39 -12.19 -9.83 16.07
C GLU A 39 -12.29 -10.23 14.59
N ARG A 40 -11.84 -9.37 13.68
CA ARG A 40 -12.02 -9.50 12.22
C ARG A 40 -10.75 -9.03 11.50
N PRO A 41 -9.64 -9.78 11.61
CA PRO A 41 -8.33 -9.30 11.19
C PRO A 41 -8.18 -9.10 9.67
N VAL A 42 -9.07 -9.72 8.91
CA VAL A 42 -9.28 -9.55 7.47
C VAL A 42 -10.75 -9.25 7.25
N SER A 43 -11.07 -7.99 6.93
CA SER A 43 -12.44 -7.46 6.85
C SER A 43 -12.66 -6.74 5.51
N TRP A 44 -13.91 -6.73 5.01
CA TRP A 44 -14.26 -6.10 3.73
C TRP A 44 -14.80 -4.69 3.93
N HIS A 45 -14.28 -3.71 3.17
CA HIS A 45 -14.58 -2.29 3.31
C HIS A 45 -14.93 -1.66 1.97
N PRO A 46 -15.75 -0.60 1.94
CA PRO A 46 -16.02 0.13 0.70
C PRO A 46 -14.76 0.85 0.20
N PRO A 47 -14.69 1.25 -1.08
CA PRO A 47 -13.58 2.06 -1.61
C PRO A 47 -13.37 3.33 -0.78
N VAL A 48 -12.17 3.93 -0.89
CA VAL A 48 -11.86 5.22 -0.25
C VAL A 48 -12.85 6.28 -0.72
N GLU A 49 -13.47 6.98 0.23
CA GLU A 49 -14.43 8.04 -0.06
C GLU A 49 -13.72 9.27 -0.62
N ASP A 50 -14.39 10.01 -1.51
CA ASP A 50 -13.85 11.23 -2.11
C ASP A 50 -12.46 11.06 -2.74
N ALA A 51 -12.16 9.85 -3.24
CA ALA A 51 -10.92 9.57 -3.95
C ALA A 51 -10.71 10.48 -5.18
N LEU A 52 -9.45 10.66 -5.59
CA LEU A 52 -9.08 11.44 -6.79
C LEU A 52 -9.84 11.02 -8.05
N ILE A 53 -10.18 9.74 -8.17
CA ILE A 53 -11.11 9.23 -9.19
C ILE A 53 -12.08 8.25 -8.55
N GLN A 54 -13.36 8.39 -8.91
CA GLN A 54 -14.41 7.44 -8.54
C GLN A 54 -14.47 6.34 -9.61
N ASP A 55 -14.12 5.11 -9.24
CA ASP A 55 -14.20 3.95 -10.13
C ASP A 55 -15.47 3.13 -9.81
N PRO A 56 -16.49 3.11 -10.69
CA PRO A 56 -17.69 2.29 -10.49
C PRO A 56 -17.41 0.78 -10.52
N ASN A 57 -16.22 0.37 -10.97
CA ASN A 57 -15.81 -1.04 -10.99
C ASN A 57 -15.07 -1.46 -9.72
N ASP A 58 -14.76 -0.55 -8.80
CA ASP A 58 -14.12 -0.88 -7.53
C ASP A 58 -15.20 -1.26 -6.49
N PRO A 59 -15.35 -2.55 -6.14
CA PRO A 59 -16.34 -2.97 -5.16
C PRO A 59 -15.87 -2.78 -3.72
N GLY A 60 -14.63 -2.33 -3.49
CA GLY A 60 -14.02 -2.18 -2.18
C GLY A 60 -12.75 -3.01 -1.99
N PHE A 61 -12.28 -3.09 -0.74
CA PHE A 61 -11.00 -3.68 -0.40
C PHE A 61 -11.05 -4.58 0.83
N TRP A 62 -10.06 -5.47 0.92
CA TRP A 62 -9.79 -6.25 2.13
C TRP A 62 -8.80 -5.51 3.02
N ALA A 63 -9.22 -5.11 4.22
CA ALA A 63 -8.34 -4.55 5.23
C ALA A 63 -7.60 -5.67 5.96
N VAL A 64 -6.28 -5.72 5.83
CA VAL A 64 -5.41 -6.72 6.49
C VAL A 64 -4.67 -6.05 7.64
N THR A 65 -5.05 -6.38 8.88
CA THR A 65 -4.63 -5.60 10.06
C THR A 65 -3.62 -6.30 10.96
N ARG A 66 -3.48 -7.63 10.88
CA ARG A 66 -2.47 -8.36 11.66
C ARG A 66 -1.13 -8.38 10.94
N ARG A 67 -0.06 -8.19 11.71
CA ARG A 67 1.33 -8.23 11.21
C ARG A 67 1.66 -9.51 10.45
N ALA A 68 1.17 -10.68 10.92
CA ALA A 68 1.43 -11.95 10.26
C ALA A 68 0.80 -12.00 8.85
N ASP A 69 -0.43 -11.52 8.71
CA ASP A 69 -1.17 -11.51 7.45
C ASP A 69 -0.58 -10.48 6.47
N ILE A 70 -0.14 -9.31 6.97
CA ILE A 70 0.59 -8.32 6.16
C ILE A 70 1.87 -8.94 5.58
N VAL A 71 2.63 -9.68 6.39
CA VAL A 71 3.84 -10.37 5.93
C VAL A 71 3.49 -11.46 4.91
N ALA A 72 2.40 -12.20 5.12
CA ALA A 72 1.95 -13.23 4.19
C ALA A 72 1.61 -12.61 2.82
N VAL A 73 0.80 -11.54 2.79
CA VAL A 73 0.45 -10.81 1.56
C VAL A 73 1.70 -10.31 0.85
N SER A 74 2.61 -9.67 1.60
CA SER A 74 3.83 -9.06 1.05
C SER A 74 4.82 -10.08 0.45
N ARG A 75 4.84 -11.31 0.97
CA ARG A 75 5.76 -12.37 0.54
C ARG A 75 5.20 -13.27 -0.55
N THR A 76 3.88 -13.29 -0.72
CA THR A 76 3.18 -14.14 -1.68
C THR A 76 2.85 -13.32 -2.93
N ASN A 77 3.87 -12.67 -3.51
CA ASN A 77 3.71 -11.70 -4.61
C ASN A 77 3.33 -12.35 -5.94
N GLU A 78 3.30 -13.69 -6.01
CA GLU A 78 2.74 -14.47 -7.11
C GLU A 78 1.20 -14.53 -7.06
N VAL A 79 0.62 -14.23 -5.90
CA VAL A 79 -0.84 -14.12 -5.67
C VAL A 79 -1.26 -12.66 -5.52
N PHE A 80 -0.58 -11.91 -4.65
CA PHE A 80 -0.89 -10.50 -4.39
C PHE A 80 0.01 -9.60 -5.24
N LEU A 81 -0.53 -9.22 -6.41
CA LEU A 81 0.19 -8.52 -7.46
C LEU A 81 0.30 -7.02 -7.17
N SER A 82 1.43 -6.42 -7.57
CA SER A 82 1.65 -4.97 -7.52
C SER A 82 1.37 -4.29 -8.87
N GLY A 83 1.40 -5.05 -9.97
CA GLY A 83 1.19 -4.54 -11.33
C GLY A 83 -0.22 -4.00 -11.61
N ASN A 84 -1.16 -4.20 -10.69
CA ASN A 84 -2.52 -3.67 -10.76
C ASN A 84 -2.72 -2.39 -9.91
N GLY A 85 -1.65 -1.80 -9.40
CA GLY A 85 -1.70 -0.63 -8.52
C GLY A 85 -1.39 -0.99 -7.06
N VAL A 86 -0.74 -0.07 -6.36
CA VAL A 86 -0.28 -0.25 -4.97
C VAL A 86 -0.74 0.87 -4.03
N LEU A 87 -1.36 1.92 -4.59
CA LEU A 87 -1.94 2.99 -3.78
C LEU A 87 -3.28 2.53 -3.23
N PHE A 88 -3.56 2.94 -2.00
CA PHE A 88 -4.80 2.59 -1.33
C PHE A 88 -5.99 3.39 -1.86
N GLU A 89 -5.79 4.67 -2.17
CA GLU A 89 -6.79 5.51 -2.83
C GLU A 89 -6.74 5.28 -4.35
N ASN A 90 -7.90 5.32 -5.01
CA ASN A 90 -7.97 5.28 -6.47
C ASN A 90 -7.37 6.55 -7.08
N VAL A 91 -6.36 6.35 -7.93
CA VAL A 91 -5.64 7.42 -8.62
C VAL A 91 -5.72 7.16 -10.14
N PRO A 92 -5.90 8.21 -10.97
CA PRO A 92 -5.86 8.07 -12.42
C PRO A 92 -4.64 7.29 -12.92
N ALA A 93 -4.85 6.35 -13.85
CA ALA A 93 -3.80 5.47 -14.37
C ALA A 93 -2.59 6.23 -14.93
N GLU A 94 -2.81 7.36 -15.60
CA GLU A 94 -1.74 8.21 -16.14
C GLU A 94 -0.77 8.70 -15.05
N LEU A 95 -1.30 9.10 -13.88
CA LEU A 95 -0.48 9.53 -12.74
C LEU A 95 0.28 8.35 -12.11
N LEU A 96 -0.34 7.17 -12.08
CA LEU A 96 0.31 5.95 -11.58
C LEU A 96 1.47 5.53 -12.49
N GLU A 97 1.24 5.51 -13.80
CA GLU A 97 2.26 5.17 -14.80
C GLU A 97 3.44 6.13 -14.76
N ALA A 98 3.18 7.42 -14.56
CA ALA A 98 4.22 8.44 -14.48
C ALA A 98 5.05 8.40 -13.18
N SER A 99 4.48 7.93 -12.07
CA SER A 99 5.08 8.09 -10.72
C SER A 99 5.58 6.81 -10.07
N GLN A 100 4.96 5.66 -10.32
CA GLN A 100 5.19 4.45 -9.52
C GLN A 100 6.47 3.70 -9.92
N SER A 101 6.98 3.89 -11.14
CA SER A 101 8.15 3.17 -11.65
C SER A 101 8.03 1.66 -11.37
N PHE A 102 9.09 0.99 -10.91
CA PHE A 102 9.04 -0.44 -10.59
C PHE A 102 8.24 -0.79 -9.32
N LEU A 103 7.74 0.18 -8.55
CA LEU A 103 6.96 -0.11 -7.33
C LEU A 103 5.63 -0.80 -7.65
N ALA A 104 4.92 -0.33 -8.69
CA ALA A 104 3.67 -0.91 -9.19
C ALA A 104 3.93 -1.87 -10.37
N MET A 105 4.88 -2.80 -10.21
CA MET A 105 5.21 -3.80 -11.23
C MET A 105 5.43 -5.17 -10.60
N ASP A 106 5.10 -6.21 -11.35
CA ASP A 106 5.42 -7.60 -10.99
C ASP A 106 6.68 -8.12 -11.72
N PRO A 107 7.28 -9.22 -11.26
CA PRO A 107 8.26 -9.97 -12.04
C PRO A 107 7.71 -10.39 -13.41
N PRO A 108 8.55 -10.46 -14.46
CA PRO A 108 10.00 -10.28 -14.43
C PRO A 108 10.46 -8.82 -14.59
N ARG A 109 9.56 -7.88 -14.91
CA ARG A 109 9.93 -6.47 -15.19
C ARG A 109 10.44 -5.76 -13.93
N HIS A 110 9.75 -5.92 -12.80
CA HIS A 110 10.20 -5.41 -11.50
C HIS A 110 11.63 -5.86 -11.18
N THR A 111 11.90 -7.17 -11.33
CA THR A 111 13.22 -7.76 -11.04
C THR A 111 14.34 -7.12 -11.88
N LYS A 112 14.09 -6.90 -13.17
CA LYS A 112 15.06 -6.28 -14.08
C LYS A 112 15.36 -4.85 -13.66
N LEU A 113 14.34 -4.02 -13.43
CA LEU A 113 14.52 -2.61 -13.09
C LEU A 113 15.16 -2.42 -11.71
N ARG A 114 14.69 -3.17 -10.70
CA ARG A 114 15.27 -3.11 -9.35
C ARG A 114 16.74 -3.50 -9.33
N LYS A 115 17.15 -4.49 -10.17
CA LYS A 115 18.55 -4.91 -10.26
C LYS A 115 19.47 -3.77 -10.71
N LEU A 116 19.03 -2.89 -11.61
CA LEU A 116 19.82 -1.77 -12.13
C LEU A 116 20.26 -0.79 -11.02
N VAL A 117 19.39 -0.56 -10.03
CA VAL A 117 19.64 0.43 -8.96
C VAL A 117 20.12 -0.18 -7.65
N SER A 118 19.88 -1.48 -7.43
CA SER A 118 20.13 -2.15 -6.14
C SER A 118 21.57 -2.04 -5.63
N ALA A 119 22.56 -1.95 -6.52
CA ALA A 119 23.97 -1.88 -6.14
C ALA A 119 24.32 -0.65 -5.29
N ALA A 120 23.62 0.47 -5.52
CA ALA A 120 23.82 1.71 -4.76
C ALA A 120 23.32 1.64 -3.31
N PHE A 121 22.44 0.67 -3.01
CA PHE A 121 21.77 0.54 -1.71
C PHE A 121 22.29 -0.61 -0.85
N THR A 122 23.43 -1.22 -1.20
CA THR A 122 24.04 -2.24 -0.35
C THR A 122 24.54 -1.62 0.96
N PRO A 123 24.62 -2.37 2.09
CA PRO A 123 25.10 -1.83 3.36
C PRO A 123 26.49 -1.17 3.27
N ARG A 124 27.35 -1.66 2.37
CA ARG A 124 28.67 -1.07 2.11
C ARG A 124 28.59 0.30 1.43
N GLN A 125 27.71 0.47 0.43
CA GLN A 125 27.56 1.76 -0.25
C GLN A 125 26.90 2.79 0.68
N VAL A 126 25.91 2.39 1.47
CA VAL A 126 25.28 3.28 2.47
C VAL A 126 26.33 3.81 3.46
N ARG A 127 27.21 2.95 4.00
CA ARG A 127 28.30 3.40 4.88
C ARG A 127 29.27 4.38 4.22
N ARG A 128 29.50 4.28 2.90
CA ARG A 128 30.40 5.20 2.19
C ARG A 128 29.87 6.63 2.11
N ILE A 129 28.54 6.80 2.15
CA ILE A 129 27.90 8.12 2.13
C ILE A 129 27.47 8.58 3.52
N GLU A 130 27.71 7.79 4.56
CA GLU A 130 27.24 8.07 5.92
C GLU A 130 27.85 9.38 6.47
N ASP A 131 29.14 9.62 6.22
CA ASP A 131 29.80 10.85 6.69
C ASP A 131 29.27 12.10 5.98
N SER A 132 28.94 12.03 4.69
CA SER A 132 28.32 13.16 3.99
C SER A 132 26.91 13.44 4.52
N ILE A 133 26.14 12.39 4.84
CA ILE A 133 24.84 12.52 5.50
C ILE A 133 24.99 13.20 6.86
N LYS A 134 25.96 12.79 7.69
CA LYS A 134 26.24 13.41 9.00
C LYS A 134 26.61 14.89 8.88
N ILE A 135 27.45 15.24 7.90
CA ILE A 135 27.83 16.63 7.64
C ILE A 135 26.60 17.45 7.24
N ASN A 136 25.78 16.95 6.31
CA ASN A 136 24.56 17.63 5.88
C ASN A 136 23.58 17.79 7.05
N ALA A 137 23.39 16.75 7.87
CA ALA A 137 22.53 16.81 9.04
C ALA A 137 23.00 17.90 10.02
N LYS A 138 24.30 17.99 10.30
CA LYS A 138 24.88 19.04 11.13
C LYS A 138 24.78 20.44 10.51
N GLY A 139 24.60 20.55 9.20
CA GLY A 139 24.32 21.84 8.55
C GLY A 139 22.87 22.29 8.71
N ILE A 140 21.95 21.37 9.02
CA ILE A 140 20.51 21.64 9.19
C ILE A 140 20.17 22.03 10.62
N VAL A 141 20.80 21.41 11.63
CA VAL A 141 20.58 21.66 13.07
C VAL A 141 21.74 22.43 13.68
#